data_AF-A0AAU1UY91-F1
#
_entry.id   AF-A0AAU1UY91-F1
#
_cell.length_a   1.000
_cell.length_b   1.000
_cell.length_c   1.000
_cell.angle_alpha   90.00
_cell.angle_beta   90.00
_cell.angle_gamma   90.00
#
_symmetry.space_group_name_H-M   'P 1'
#
loop_
_entity.id
_entity.type
_entity.pdbx_description
1 polymer ?
#
loop_
_entity_poly.entity_id
_entity_poly.type
_entity_poly.pdbx_seq_one_letter_code
_entity_poly.pdbx_strand_id
1 'polypeptide(L)'
;MRSRNPVFSRRGFSRDNGYAGFNAAPQAGGPAVGTQGNPYAQGNPYAQPAGNPYAQNPYAQQGLQQGAPPQAPATTGRMTMDDVVLRTATTLGTLIVTAALAWALLPVDDANISRSYGIGIGAALVGMVLAFVQSFKRKASPALILSYAAFEGVFLGVVSSIVDQRIASGAAMQAVIGTMAVFAGVLVAYKAGWIRVNRRFYGFVMAAAIGFVLLMMVNLLFAVFGGGDGLGFRSGPLGVFFGVVGILLGACFLALDFKQVEDGIAYGAPREEAWLAAFGLTLTLVWIYMEFLRIIAILNSND
;
A
#
# COMPACT_ATOMS: atom_id res chain seq x y z
N MET A 1 -19.11 -24.20 32.75
CA MET A 1 -20.37 -24.99 32.77
C MET A 1 -20.19 -26.19 31.86
N ARG A 2 -20.42 -27.43 32.34
CA ARG A 2 -20.29 -28.65 31.52
C ARG A 2 -21.52 -28.79 30.60
N SER A 3 -21.34 -28.99 29.29
CA SER A 3 -22.47 -29.28 28.41
C SER A 3 -22.89 -30.74 28.57
N ARG A 4 -24.21 -31.00 28.60
CA ARG A 4 -24.78 -32.36 28.70
C ARG A 4 -25.02 -33.02 27.33
N ASN A 5 -24.39 -32.52 26.27
CA ASN A 5 -24.62 -33.00 24.91
C ASN A 5 -23.61 -34.10 24.54
N PRO A 6 -24.03 -35.36 24.33
CA PRO A 6 -23.14 -36.50 24.14
C PRO A 6 -22.30 -36.42 22.84
N VAL A 7 -22.73 -35.63 21.84
CA VAL A 7 -22.00 -35.42 20.58
C VAL A 7 -20.66 -34.70 20.79
N PHE A 8 -20.55 -33.89 21.85
CA PHE A 8 -19.32 -33.16 22.18
C PHE A 8 -18.41 -33.92 23.17
N SER A 9 -18.98 -34.82 23.98
CA SER A 9 -18.20 -35.67 24.90
C SER A 9 -17.28 -36.64 24.15
N ARG A 10 -17.74 -37.21 23.02
CA ARG A 10 -16.97 -38.18 22.22
C ARG A 10 -15.76 -37.56 21.48
N ARG A 11 -15.67 -36.23 21.36
CA ARG A 11 -14.61 -35.53 20.61
C ARG A 11 -13.56 -34.83 21.47
N GLY A 12 -13.49 -35.12 22.77
CA GLY A 12 -12.34 -34.76 23.62
C GLY A 12 -12.15 -33.28 23.95
N PHE A 13 -13.06 -32.39 23.54
CA PHE A 13 -12.95 -30.95 23.81
C PHE A 13 -13.38 -30.58 25.24
N SER A 14 -12.55 -30.94 26.22
CA SER A 14 -12.57 -30.34 27.56
C SER A 14 -11.53 -29.21 27.62
N ARG A 15 -11.94 -28.03 28.09
CA ARG A 15 -11.13 -26.81 28.06
C ARG A 15 -10.40 -26.60 29.39
N ASP A 16 -9.55 -27.57 29.75
CA ASP A 16 -8.63 -27.48 30.87
C ASP A 16 -7.19 -27.37 30.34
N ASN A 17 -6.42 -26.42 30.90
CA ASN A 17 -5.07 -26.09 30.41
C ASN A 17 -4.10 -27.27 30.57
N GLY A 18 -3.43 -27.65 29.48
CA GLY A 18 -2.31 -28.59 29.50
C GLY A 18 -1.46 -28.48 28.24
N TYR A 19 -0.20 -28.06 28.39
CA TYR A 19 0.79 -28.09 27.31
C TYR A 19 1.07 -29.54 26.90
N ALA A 20 1.08 -29.84 25.60
CA ALA A 20 1.53 -31.12 25.07
C ALA A 20 2.99 -31.00 24.59
N GLY A 21 3.92 -31.56 25.36
CA GLY A 21 5.33 -31.65 25.01
C GLY A 21 5.95 -33.00 25.37
N PHE A 22 6.78 -33.53 24.46
CA PHE A 22 7.85 -34.52 24.66
C PHE A 22 7.56 -35.93 25.23
N ASN A 23 7.63 -36.91 24.32
CA ASN A 23 8.34 -38.22 24.37
C ASN A 23 8.55 -39.02 25.68
N ALA A 24 7.98 -40.25 25.68
CA ALA A 24 8.45 -41.52 26.26
C ALA A 24 7.52 -42.66 25.72
N ALA A 25 7.81 -43.96 25.64
CA ALA A 25 8.97 -44.89 25.65
C ALA A 25 8.41 -46.30 25.20
N PRO A 26 9.14 -47.46 25.13
CA PRO A 26 10.55 -47.78 25.37
C PRO A 26 11.24 -48.59 24.22
N GLN A 27 12.28 -49.36 24.55
CA GLN A 27 13.47 -49.68 23.73
C GLN A 27 13.82 -51.19 23.68
N ALA A 28 14.43 -51.66 22.57
CA ALA A 28 15.27 -52.87 22.48
C ALA A 28 16.15 -52.80 21.20
N GLY A 29 17.46 -53.05 21.16
CA GLY A 29 18.48 -53.28 22.22
C GLY A 29 19.90 -53.00 21.65
N GLY A 30 20.90 -52.77 22.52
CA GLY A 30 22.33 -52.53 22.15
C GLY A 30 23.23 -53.76 22.40
N PRO A 31 24.53 -53.66 22.75
CA PRO A 31 25.48 -52.52 22.83
C PRO A 31 26.67 -52.68 21.83
N ALA A 32 27.80 -51.94 21.75
CA ALA A 32 28.69 -51.23 22.69
C ALA A 32 29.51 -50.14 21.93
N VAL A 33 29.72 -48.90 22.39
CA VAL A 33 30.63 -48.37 23.45
C VAL A 33 32.12 -48.30 23.06
N GLY A 34 32.69 -47.07 23.08
CA GLY A 34 34.13 -46.76 23.09
C GLY A 34 34.77 -46.50 21.71
N THR A 35 35.79 -45.63 21.55
CA THR A 35 36.41 -44.70 22.51
C THR A 35 37.12 -43.54 21.78
N GLN A 36 37.11 -42.37 22.42
CA GLN A 36 38.08 -41.27 22.37
C GLN A 36 39.39 -41.52 21.59
N GLY A 37 39.72 -40.63 20.64
CA GLY A 37 40.95 -40.72 19.84
C GLY A 37 42.23 -40.53 20.67
N ASN A 38 43.20 -41.42 20.47
CA ASN A 38 44.46 -41.45 21.22
C ASN A 38 45.57 -40.63 20.52
N PRO A 39 46.20 -39.63 21.17
CA PRO A 39 47.08 -38.67 20.49
C PRO A 39 48.57 -39.09 20.46
N TYR A 40 48.86 -40.34 20.07
CA TYR A 40 50.24 -40.83 19.89
C TYR A 40 50.36 -41.76 18.67
N ALA A 41 50.66 -41.17 17.51
CA ALA A 41 51.02 -41.88 16.28
C ALA A 41 52.30 -41.27 15.68
N GLN A 42 53.37 -41.25 16.48
CA GLN A 42 54.70 -40.85 16.03
C GLN A 42 55.51 -42.10 15.65
N GLY A 43 55.90 -42.18 14.38
CA GLY A 43 56.97 -43.07 13.91
C GLY A 43 56.62 -44.54 13.70
N ASN A 44 56.50 -44.96 12.43
CA ASN A 44 56.97 -46.28 12.03
C ASN A 44 57.41 -46.27 10.54
N PRO A 45 58.71 -46.44 10.22
CA PRO A 45 59.28 -46.10 8.91
C PRO A 45 59.28 -47.25 7.88
N TYR A 46 58.34 -48.20 7.94
CA TYR A 46 58.23 -49.31 6.99
C TYR A 46 56.78 -49.63 6.64
N ALA A 47 56.20 -48.85 5.73
CA ALA A 47 54.94 -49.18 5.03
C ALA A 47 55.14 -48.94 3.53
N GLN A 48 55.15 -50.03 2.74
CA GLN A 48 55.31 -49.96 1.29
C GLN A 48 54.05 -49.41 0.61
N PRO A 49 54.17 -48.64 -0.50
CA PRO A 49 53.02 -48.08 -1.20
C PRO A 49 52.31 -49.15 -2.04
N ALA A 50 51.30 -49.80 -1.46
CA ALA A 50 50.35 -50.61 -2.22
C ALA A 50 49.41 -49.71 -3.03
N GLY A 51 49.73 -49.48 -4.30
CA GLY A 51 48.91 -48.69 -5.21
C GLY A 51 47.53 -49.32 -5.44
N ASN A 52 46.46 -48.53 -5.24
CA ASN A 52 45.09 -48.99 -5.38
C ASN A 52 44.62 -48.89 -6.86
N PRO A 53 44.42 -49.99 -7.60
CA PRO A 53 44.29 -49.95 -9.07
C PRO A 53 42.97 -49.37 -9.62
N TYR A 54 42.04 -48.97 -8.75
CA TYR A 54 40.71 -48.48 -9.14
C TYR A 54 40.56 -46.95 -9.12
N ALA A 55 41.65 -46.22 -8.87
CA ALA A 55 41.66 -44.76 -8.80
C ALA A 55 41.93 -44.07 -10.15
N GLN A 56 41.25 -44.48 -11.23
CA GLN A 56 41.32 -43.80 -12.53
C GLN A 56 39.94 -43.55 -13.12
N ASN A 57 39.38 -42.39 -12.80
CA ASN A 57 38.04 -41.97 -13.21
C ASN A 57 38.16 -41.14 -14.52
N PRO A 58 37.75 -41.63 -15.71
CA PRO A 58 38.12 -41.03 -17.00
C PRO A 58 37.48 -39.68 -17.34
N TYR A 59 36.72 -39.09 -16.40
CA TYR A 59 35.94 -37.86 -16.57
C TYR A 59 36.50 -36.68 -15.76
N ALA A 60 37.67 -36.84 -15.13
CA ALA A 60 38.35 -35.73 -14.48
C ALA A 60 38.94 -34.78 -15.53
N GLN A 61 38.46 -33.53 -15.53
CA GLN A 61 38.94 -32.38 -16.32
C GLN A 61 38.58 -32.36 -17.82
N GLN A 62 37.37 -31.86 -18.11
CA GLN A 62 37.21 -30.85 -19.16
C GLN A 62 36.91 -29.51 -18.48
N GLY A 63 37.78 -28.52 -18.71
CA GLY A 63 37.70 -27.23 -18.03
C GLY A 63 36.51 -26.41 -18.53
N LEU A 64 35.49 -26.27 -17.69
CA LEU A 64 34.51 -25.20 -17.87
C LEU A 64 35.17 -23.88 -17.45
N GLN A 65 35.39 -23.02 -18.44
CA GLN A 65 35.82 -21.64 -18.21
C GLN A 65 34.93 -20.98 -17.16
N GLN A 66 35.58 -20.30 -16.22
CA GLN A 66 34.95 -19.77 -15.03
C GLN A 66 34.14 -18.51 -15.35
N GLY A 67 33.01 -18.69 -16.02
CA GLY A 67 31.92 -17.72 -16.00
C GLY A 67 31.52 -17.46 -14.56
N ALA A 68 31.41 -16.20 -14.18
CA ALA A 68 30.93 -15.83 -12.85
C ALA A 68 29.61 -16.56 -12.56
N PRO A 69 29.40 -17.07 -11.32
CA PRO A 69 28.14 -17.71 -10.99
C PRO A 69 27.00 -16.75 -11.36
N PRO A 70 25.97 -17.19 -12.11
CA PRO A 70 24.89 -16.32 -12.51
C PRO A 70 24.33 -15.67 -11.25
N GLN A 71 24.44 -14.33 -11.17
CA GLN A 71 24.02 -13.58 -10.00
C GLN A 71 22.57 -13.95 -9.71
N ALA A 72 22.33 -14.57 -8.55
CA ALA A 72 20.98 -14.95 -8.15
C ALA A 72 20.09 -13.70 -8.25
N PRO A 73 18.94 -13.77 -8.94
CA PRO A 73 18.11 -12.60 -9.20
C PRO A 73 17.82 -11.87 -7.90
N ALA A 74 18.15 -10.57 -7.87
CA ALA A 74 18.32 -9.78 -6.66
C ALA A 74 17.11 -9.88 -5.71
N THR A 75 17.30 -10.64 -4.62
CA THR A 75 16.37 -10.93 -3.52
C THR A 75 14.93 -10.45 -3.73
N THR A 76 14.17 -11.13 -4.58
CA THR A 76 12.77 -10.78 -4.93
C THR A 76 11.76 -11.02 -3.79
N GLY A 77 12.24 -11.24 -2.55
CA GLY A 77 11.56 -12.08 -1.57
C GLY A 77 10.63 -11.41 -0.55
N ARG A 78 10.68 -10.08 -0.37
CA ARG A 78 9.81 -9.37 0.61
C ARG A 78 9.73 -7.86 0.37
N MET A 79 8.62 -7.27 0.80
CA MET A 79 8.35 -5.85 0.87
C MET A 79 9.26 -5.16 1.90
N THR A 80 9.73 -3.96 1.57
CA THR A 80 10.59 -3.12 2.42
C THR A 80 10.04 -1.69 2.49
N MET A 81 10.49 -0.88 3.45
CA MET A 81 10.13 0.54 3.50
C MET A 81 10.62 1.28 2.26
N ASP A 82 11.86 1.02 1.83
CA ASP A 82 12.45 1.64 0.63
C ASP A 82 11.64 1.32 -0.63
N ASP A 83 11.09 0.10 -0.73
CA ASP A 83 10.19 -0.28 -1.82
C ASP A 83 8.90 0.56 -1.84
N VAL A 84 8.29 0.81 -0.69
CA VAL A 84 7.08 1.62 -0.57
C VAL A 84 7.38 3.07 -0.87
N VAL A 85 8.44 3.64 -0.30
CA VAL A 85 8.86 5.02 -0.53
C VAL A 85 9.14 5.25 -2.01
N LEU A 86 9.92 4.37 -2.66
CA LEU A 86 10.24 4.48 -4.09
C LEU A 86 8.99 4.43 -4.98
N ARG A 87 8.04 3.54 -4.69
CA ARG A 87 6.82 3.41 -5.51
C ARG A 87 5.87 4.58 -5.28
N THR A 88 5.72 5.02 -4.04
CA THR A 88 4.91 6.20 -3.68
C THR A 88 5.48 7.47 -4.32
N ALA A 89 6.82 7.62 -4.32
CA ALA A 89 7.50 8.71 -5.03
C ALA A 89 7.31 8.60 -6.55
N THR A 90 7.37 7.40 -7.13
CA THR A 90 7.13 7.19 -8.58
C THR A 90 5.68 7.50 -8.97
N THR A 91 4.69 7.08 -8.18
CA THR A 91 3.27 7.32 -8.46
C THR A 91 2.89 8.78 -8.28
N LEU A 92 3.26 9.40 -7.15
CA LEU A 92 3.05 10.83 -6.93
C LEU A 92 3.84 11.69 -7.92
N GLY A 93 5.08 11.30 -8.26
CA GLY A 93 5.88 11.99 -9.28
C GLY A 93 5.22 11.97 -10.66
N THR A 94 4.66 10.82 -11.06
CA THR A 94 3.89 10.69 -12.32
C THR A 94 2.65 11.59 -12.31
N LEU A 95 1.91 11.60 -11.20
CA LEU A 95 0.73 12.45 -11.00
C LEU A 95 1.08 13.94 -11.06
N ILE A 96 2.14 14.38 -10.36
CA ILE A 96 2.58 15.77 -10.33
C ILE A 96 3.05 16.21 -11.72
N VAL A 97 3.82 15.38 -12.44
CA VAL A 97 4.29 15.69 -13.80
C VAL A 97 3.10 15.83 -14.76
N THR A 98 2.13 14.92 -14.71
CA THR A 98 0.95 15.00 -15.59
C THR A 98 -0.02 16.11 -15.20
N ALA A 99 -0.13 16.48 -13.93
CA ALA A 99 -0.86 17.67 -13.48
C ALA A 99 -0.21 18.97 -13.97
N ALA A 100 1.12 19.09 -13.86
CA ALA A 100 1.86 20.24 -14.37
C ALA A 100 1.76 20.35 -15.91
N LEU A 101 1.87 19.22 -16.62
CA LEU A 101 1.66 19.18 -18.07
C LEU A 101 0.22 19.54 -18.46
N ALA A 102 -0.78 19.05 -17.74
CA ALA A 102 -2.18 19.42 -17.99
C ALA A 102 -2.42 20.91 -17.75
N TRP A 103 -1.89 21.49 -16.67
CA TRP A 103 -1.96 22.94 -16.42
C TRP A 103 -1.32 23.76 -17.55
N ALA A 104 -0.14 23.34 -18.03
CA ALA A 104 0.60 24.07 -19.07
C ALA A 104 0.02 23.90 -20.48
N LEU A 105 -0.62 22.76 -20.79
CA LEU A 105 -1.07 22.39 -22.14
C LEU A 105 -2.59 22.49 -22.34
N LEU A 106 -3.37 22.58 -21.26
CA LEU A 106 -4.84 22.71 -21.27
C LEU A 106 -5.25 24.05 -20.63
N PRO A 107 -5.01 25.19 -21.31
CA PRO A 107 -5.41 26.49 -20.79
C PRO A 107 -6.92 26.57 -20.61
N VAL A 108 -7.35 27.36 -19.62
CA VAL A 108 -8.76 27.43 -19.18
C VAL A 108 -9.37 28.80 -19.47
N ASP A 109 -9.00 29.35 -20.63
CA ASP A 109 -9.55 30.59 -21.18
C ASP A 109 -10.98 30.37 -21.69
N ASP A 110 -11.75 31.45 -21.85
CA ASP A 110 -13.17 31.39 -22.23
C ASP A 110 -13.42 30.65 -23.56
N ALA A 111 -12.44 30.65 -24.48
CA ALA A 111 -12.50 29.93 -25.75
C ALA A 111 -12.18 28.43 -25.64
N ASN A 112 -11.42 28.00 -24.62
CA ASN A 112 -10.87 26.64 -24.49
C ASN A 112 -11.50 25.84 -23.33
N ILE A 113 -12.21 26.51 -22.41
CA ILE A 113 -12.75 25.93 -21.17
C ILE A 113 -13.55 24.64 -21.39
N SER A 114 -14.40 24.58 -22.43
CA SER A 114 -15.21 23.39 -22.74
C SER A 114 -14.35 22.18 -23.13
N ARG A 115 -13.26 22.40 -23.87
CA ARG A 115 -12.29 21.37 -24.25
C ARG A 115 -11.48 20.91 -23.04
N SER A 116 -10.93 21.85 -22.28
CA SER A 116 -10.10 21.54 -21.10
C SER A 116 -10.92 20.79 -20.04
N TYR A 117 -12.15 21.24 -19.76
CA TYR A 117 -13.08 20.57 -18.86
C TYR A 117 -13.51 19.18 -19.37
N GLY A 118 -13.79 19.04 -20.67
CA GLY A 118 -14.09 17.74 -21.29
C GLY A 118 -12.94 16.73 -21.19
N ILE A 119 -11.69 17.19 -21.36
CA ILE A 119 -10.48 16.38 -21.17
C ILE A 119 -10.30 16.02 -19.68
N GLY A 120 -10.50 16.97 -18.77
CA GLY A 120 -10.44 16.75 -17.32
C GLY A 120 -11.44 15.70 -16.84
N ILE A 121 -12.71 15.79 -17.25
CA ILE A 121 -13.74 14.78 -16.95
C ILE A 121 -13.38 13.44 -17.60
N GLY A 122 -12.95 13.43 -18.86
CA GLY A 122 -12.51 12.20 -19.53
C GLY A 122 -11.38 11.50 -18.77
N ALA A 123 -10.40 12.26 -18.30
CA ALA A 123 -9.31 11.76 -17.49
C ALA A 123 -9.79 11.23 -16.12
N ALA A 124 -10.70 11.93 -15.43
CA ALA A 124 -11.29 11.47 -14.18
C ALA A 124 -12.06 10.15 -14.34
N LEU A 125 -12.84 10.01 -15.42
CA LEU A 125 -13.58 8.77 -15.71
C LEU A 125 -12.64 7.61 -16.00
N VAL A 126 -11.58 7.83 -16.78
CA VAL A 126 -10.55 6.80 -17.04
C VAL A 126 -9.79 6.45 -15.76
N GLY A 127 -9.40 7.43 -14.95
CA GLY A 127 -8.79 7.24 -13.63
C GLY A 127 -9.66 6.39 -12.71
N MET A 128 -10.93 6.77 -12.54
CA MET A 128 -11.91 6.01 -11.75
C MET A 128 -12.06 4.56 -12.24
N VAL A 129 -12.14 4.32 -13.55
CA VAL A 129 -12.20 2.95 -14.11
C VAL A 129 -10.92 2.17 -13.80
N LEU A 130 -9.74 2.78 -13.98
CA LEU A 130 -8.45 2.14 -13.65
C LEU A 130 -8.34 1.82 -12.15
N ALA A 131 -8.82 2.71 -11.27
CA ALA A 131 -8.87 2.50 -9.84
C ALA A 131 -9.78 1.33 -9.45
N PHE A 132 -10.97 1.21 -10.05
CA PHE A 132 -11.85 0.05 -9.85
C PHE A 132 -11.23 -1.24 -10.39
N VAL A 133 -10.66 -1.23 -11.59
CA VAL A 133 -9.99 -2.40 -12.18
C VAL A 133 -8.84 -2.88 -11.29
N GLN A 134 -8.04 -1.97 -10.73
CA GLN A 134 -6.98 -2.33 -9.78
C GLN A 134 -7.53 -2.82 -8.44
N SER A 135 -8.64 -2.25 -7.95
CA SER A 135 -9.29 -2.67 -6.69
C SER A 135 -9.85 -4.10 -6.74
N PHE A 136 -10.36 -4.54 -7.90
CA PHE A 136 -10.82 -5.93 -8.08
C PHE A 136 -9.68 -6.91 -8.43
N LYS A 137 -8.50 -6.42 -8.79
CA LYS A 137 -7.36 -7.24 -9.21
C LYS A 137 -6.54 -7.69 -8.00
N ARG A 138 -6.50 -9.01 -7.76
CA ARG A 138 -5.75 -9.63 -6.63
C ARG A 138 -4.23 -9.43 -6.65
N LYS A 139 -3.67 -8.85 -7.72
CA LYS A 139 -2.24 -8.56 -7.86
C LYS A 139 -2.04 -7.10 -8.20
N ALA A 140 -1.06 -6.48 -7.57
CA ALA A 140 -0.60 -5.16 -7.93
C ALA A 140 -0.13 -5.12 -9.40
N SER A 141 -0.51 -4.08 -10.14
CA SER A 141 -0.19 -3.94 -11.56
C SER A 141 0.47 -2.57 -11.78
N PRO A 142 1.82 -2.48 -11.79
CA PRO A 142 2.52 -1.20 -11.85
C PRO A 142 2.05 -0.29 -12.99
N ALA A 143 1.85 -0.88 -14.17
CA ALA A 143 1.33 -0.15 -15.33
C ALA A 143 -0.08 0.44 -15.09
N LEU A 144 -1.01 -0.28 -14.43
CA LEU A 144 -2.35 0.27 -14.14
C LEU A 144 -2.28 1.40 -13.12
N ILE A 145 -1.43 1.25 -12.10
CA ILE A 145 -1.27 2.23 -11.01
C ILE A 145 -0.60 3.52 -11.53
N LEU A 146 0.38 3.39 -12.43
CA LEU A 146 1.01 4.54 -13.07
C LEU A 146 0.11 5.19 -14.14
N SER A 147 -0.65 4.40 -14.91
CA SER A 147 -1.69 4.95 -15.80
C SER A 147 -2.76 5.68 -15.01
N TYR A 148 -3.22 5.12 -13.89
CA TYR A 148 -4.14 5.78 -12.96
C TYR A 148 -3.57 7.13 -12.51
N ALA A 149 -2.36 7.14 -11.94
CA ALA A 149 -1.70 8.35 -11.48
C ALA A 149 -1.55 9.41 -12.59
N ALA A 150 -1.28 8.99 -13.83
CA ALA A 150 -1.19 9.88 -14.99
C ALA A 150 -2.54 10.53 -15.35
N PHE A 151 -3.62 9.75 -15.41
CA PHE A 151 -4.96 10.29 -15.72
C PHE A 151 -5.52 11.13 -14.57
N GLU A 152 -5.34 10.70 -13.33
CA GLU A 152 -5.72 11.46 -12.13
C GLU A 152 -4.96 12.79 -12.08
N GLY A 153 -3.66 12.79 -12.42
CA GLY A 153 -2.86 14.02 -12.55
C GLY A 153 -3.43 14.97 -13.60
N VAL A 154 -3.83 14.48 -14.78
CA VAL A 154 -4.49 15.33 -15.80
C VAL A 154 -5.79 15.96 -15.28
N PHE A 155 -6.64 15.17 -14.61
CA PHE A 155 -7.86 15.68 -13.99
C PHE A 155 -7.56 16.76 -12.93
N LEU A 156 -6.63 16.47 -12.01
CA LEU A 156 -6.20 17.39 -10.96
C LEU A 156 -5.62 18.67 -11.55
N GLY A 157 -4.77 18.60 -12.58
CA GLY A 157 -4.20 19.77 -13.24
C GLY A 157 -5.27 20.71 -13.82
N VAL A 158 -6.29 20.15 -14.46
CA VAL A 158 -7.44 20.91 -15.00
C VAL A 158 -8.32 21.49 -13.88
N VAL A 159 -8.67 20.72 -12.85
CA VAL A 159 -9.47 21.23 -11.73
C VAL A 159 -8.73 22.34 -10.98
N SER A 160 -7.43 22.17 -10.79
CA SER A 160 -6.60 23.12 -10.08
C SER A 160 -6.46 24.42 -10.86
N SER A 161 -6.21 24.37 -12.17
CA SER A 161 -6.14 25.58 -12.99
C SER A 161 -7.49 26.31 -13.09
N ILE A 162 -8.62 25.59 -13.12
CA ILE A 162 -9.97 26.21 -13.00
C ILE A 162 -10.09 27.01 -11.70
N VAL A 163 -9.82 26.38 -10.55
CA VAL A 163 -10.00 27.04 -9.24
C VAL A 163 -9.02 28.20 -9.06
N ASP A 164 -7.76 28.02 -9.48
CA ASP A 164 -6.72 29.05 -9.31
C ASP A 164 -6.97 30.29 -10.19
N GLN A 165 -7.50 30.10 -11.41
CA GLN A 165 -7.76 31.20 -12.35
C GLN A 165 -9.13 31.86 -12.18
N ARG A 166 -10.15 31.15 -11.66
CA ARG A 166 -11.54 31.62 -11.65
C ARG A 166 -12.13 31.86 -10.26
N ILE A 167 -11.51 31.33 -9.19
CA ILE A 167 -12.05 31.40 -7.83
C ILE A 167 -11.05 31.99 -6.85
N ALA A 168 -9.84 31.43 -6.76
CA ALA A 168 -8.87 31.78 -5.72
C ALA A 168 -7.43 31.57 -6.18
N SER A 169 -6.72 32.66 -6.51
CA SER A 169 -5.32 32.58 -6.95
C SER A 169 -4.41 32.00 -5.85
N GLY A 170 -3.58 31.03 -6.22
CA GLY A 170 -2.73 30.29 -5.30
C GLY A 170 -3.43 29.17 -4.50
N ALA A 171 -4.73 28.93 -4.70
CA ALA A 171 -5.46 27.84 -4.05
C ALA A 171 -4.82 26.47 -4.30
N ALA A 172 -4.29 26.23 -5.50
CA ALA A 172 -3.64 24.96 -5.81
C ALA A 172 -2.40 24.73 -4.91
N MET A 173 -1.58 25.78 -4.69
CA MET A 173 -0.40 25.72 -3.83
C MET A 173 -0.78 25.59 -2.35
N GLN A 174 -1.80 26.32 -1.91
CA GLN A 174 -2.34 26.19 -0.54
C GLN A 174 -2.84 24.77 -0.26
N ALA A 175 -3.55 24.15 -1.20
CA ALA A 175 -4.02 22.78 -1.08
C ALA A 175 -2.87 21.75 -1.06
N VAL A 176 -1.79 21.95 -1.84
CA VAL A 176 -0.57 21.14 -1.73
C VAL A 176 0.04 21.26 -0.34
N ILE A 177 0.25 22.48 0.16
CA ILE A 177 0.84 22.73 1.49
C ILE A 177 -0.02 22.11 2.60
N GLY A 178 -1.34 22.28 2.54
CA GLY A 178 -2.28 21.67 3.50
C GLY A 178 -2.21 20.14 3.47
N THR A 179 -2.19 19.54 2.29
CA THR A 179 -2.07 18.08 2.12
C THR A 179 -0.76 17.55 2.68
N MET A 180 0.35 18.23 2.41
CA MET A 180 1.67 17.86 2.95
C MET A 180 1.76 18.05 4.46
N ALA A 181 1.10 19.07 5.02
CA ALA A 181 1.02 19.31 6.47
C ALA A 181 0.20 18.20 7.17
N VAL A 182 -0.94 17.80 6.61
CA VAL A 182 -1.73 16.67 7.11
C VAL A 182 -0.93 15.37 7.02
N PHE A 183 -0.29 15.10 5.88
CA PHE A 183 0.55 13.92 5.69
C PHE A 183 1.68 13.84 6.73
N ALA A 184 2.46 14.92 6.88
CA ALA A 184 3.55 14.98 7.85
C ALA A 184 3.04 14.86 9.30
N GLY A 185 1.94 15.53 9.63
CA GLY A 185 1.32 15.47 10.96
C GLY A 185 0.85 14.06 11.33
N VAL A 186 0.14 13.37 10.44
CA VAL A 186 -0.30 11.99 10.65
C VAL A 186 0.90 11.04 10.69
N LEU A 187 1.91 11.23 9.83
CA LEU A 187 3.13 10.40 9.82
C LEU A 187 3.90 10.50 11.15
N VAL A 188 4.06 11.72 11.68
CA VAL A 188 4.68 11.96 12.99
C VAL A 188 3.85 11.34 14.11
N ALA A 189 2.54 11.56 14.13
CA ALA A 189 1.64 11.01 15.16
C ALA A 189 1.58 9.47 15.13
N TYR A 190 1.64 8.87 13.94
CA TYR A 190 1.72 7.41 13.76
C TYR A 190 3.07 6.87 14.26
N LYS A 191 4.19 7.44 13.79
CA LYS A 191 5.55 7.04 14.18
C LYS A 191 5.83 7.23 15.69
N ALA A 192 5.22 8.24 16.31
CA ALA A 192 5.29 8.47 17.75
C ALA A 192 4.38 7.53 18.58
N GLY A 193 3.57 6.68 17.94
CA GLY A 193 2.65 5.75 18.61
C GLY A 193 1.43 6.43 19.25
N TRP A 194 1.18 7.71 18.95
CA TRP A 194 0.00 8.44 19.44
C TRP A 194 -1.28 7.88 18.84
N ILE A 195 -1.24 7.51 17.56
CA ILE A 195 -2.36 6.86 16.86
C ILE A 195 -2.12 5.35 16.85
N ARG A 196 -3.00 4.59 17.50
CA ARG A 196 -3.01 3.11 17.44
C ARG A 196 -4.20 2.60 16.65
N VAL A 197 -3.93 2.14 15.43
CA VAL A 197 -4.95 1.64 14.50
C VAL A 197 -5.35 0.21 14.88
N ASN A 198 -6.53 0.11 15.51
CA ASN A 198 -7.11 -1.14 16.00
C ASN A 198 -8.19 -1.67 15.03
N ARG A 199 -8.57 -2.96 15.14
CA ARG A 199 -9.72 -3.56 14.40
C ARG A 199 -10.99 -2.70 14.47
N ARG A 200 -11.27 -2.08 15.63
CA ARG A 200 -12.41 -1.16 15.83
C ARG A 200 -12.26 0.16 15.08
N PHE A 201 -11.06 0.72 15.04
CA PHE A 201 -10.76 1.95 14.31
C PHE A 201 -10.94 1.73 12.80
N TYR A 202 -10.38 0.64 12.25
CA TYR A 202 -10.59 0.26 10.84
C TYR A 202 -12.08 0.15 10.49
N GLY A 203 -12.86 -0.59 11.30
CA GLY A 203 -14.30 -0.72 11.07
C GLY A 203 -15.07 0.60 11.15
N PHE A 204 -14.71 1.49 12.09
CA PHE A 204 -15.30 2.82 12.20
C PHE A 204 -14.97 3.70 10.99
N VAL A 205 -13.70 3.77 10.57
CA VAL A 205 -13.27 4.59 9.43
C VAL A 205 -13.90 4.10 8.12
N MET A 206 -13.99 2.79 7.89
CA MET A 206 -14.71 2.25 6.72
C MET A 206 -16.20 2.61 6.74
N ALA A 207 -16.87 2.50 7.89
CA ALA A 207 -18.28 2.88 8.00
C ALA A 207 -18.49 4.39 7.77
N ALA A 208 -17.62 5.23 8.32
CA ALA A 208 -17.63 6.68 8.11
C ALA A 208 -17.39 7.04 6.63
N ALA A 209 -16.45 6.36 5.96
CA ALA A 209 -16.16 6.57 4.54
C ALA A 209 -17.33 6.16 3.64
N ILE A 210 -17.95 5.01 3.88
CA ILE A 210 -19.14 4.57 3.15
C ILE A 210 -20.29 5.59 3.37
N GLY A 211 -20.52 6.04 4.61
CA GLY A 211 -21.51 7.07 4.90
C GLY A 211 -21.25 8.39 4.17
N PHE A 212 -20.00 8.86 4.17
CA PHE A 212 -19.59 10.09 3.46
C PHE A 212 -19.80 9.98 1.95
N VAL A 213 -19.36 8.86 1.33
CA VAL A 213 -19.54 8.62 -0.10
C VAL A 213 -21.03 8.52 -0.47
N LEU A 214 -21.84 7.80 0.31
CA LEU A 214 -23.29 7.70 0.08
C LEU A 214 -23.98 9.07 0.18
N LEU A 215 -23.62 9.90 1.16
CA LEU A 215 -24.14 11.26 1.28
C LEU A 215 -23.75 12.14 0.08
N MET A 216 -22.50 12.04 -0.39
CA MET A 216 -22.04 12.75 -1.59
C MET A 216 -22.74 12.24 -2.86
N MET A 217 -23.03 10.95 -2.98
CA MET A 217 -23.81 10.37 -4.08
C MET A 217 -25.28 10.85 -4.06
N VAL A 218 -25.91 10.91 -2.89
CA VAL A 218 -27.27 11.45 -2.75
C VAL A 218 -27.27 12.94 -3.12
N ASN A 219 -26.30 13.72 -2.64
CA ASN A 219 -26.16 15.13 -3.02
C ASN A 219 -25.96 15.32 -4.53
N LEU A 220 -25.16 14.45 -5.18
CA LEU A 220 -25.00 14.45 -6.64
C LEU A 220 -26.32 14.12 -7.35
N LEU A 221 -27.09 13.15 -6.86
CA LEU A 221 -28.41 12.81 -7.39
C LEU A 221 -29.36 14.01 -7.33
N PHE A 222 -29.43 14.70 -6.19
CA PHE A 222 -30.24 15.91 -6.05
C PHE A 222 -29.77 17.05 -6.97
N ALA A 223 -28.46 17.24 -7.15
CA ALA A 223 -27.94 18.25 -8.09
C ALA A 223 -28.29 17.95 -9.56
N VAL A 224 -28.31 16.67 -9.96
CA VAL A 224 -28.62 16.24 -11.34
C VAL A 224 -30.12 16.23 -11.64
N PHE A 225 -30.94 15.76 -10.69
CA PHE A 225 -32.38 15.53 -10.92
C PHE A 225 -33.30 16.58 -10.28
N GLY A 226 -32.86 17.28 -9.24
CA GLY A 226 -33.65 18.30 -8.52
C GLY A 226 -33.43 19.74 -9.00
N GLY A 227 -32.30 20.01 -9.65
CA GLY A 227 -31.89 21.35 -10.07
C GLY A 227 -31.26 22.19 -8.95
N GLY A 228 -30.31 23.06 -9.31
CA GLY A 228 -29.56 23.90 -8.36
C GLY A 228 -28.38 23.17 -7.70
N ASP A 229 -27.94 23.68 -6.54
CA ASP A 229 -26.72 23.26 -5.83
C ASP A 229 -26.79 21.87 -5.14
N GLY A 230 -27.86 21.10 -5.38
CA GLY A 230 -28.14 19.84 -4.70
C GLY A 230 -28.67 20.08 -3.28
N LEU A 231 -28.11 19.38 -2.29
CA LEU A 231 -28.46 19.54 -0.87
C LEU A 231 -27.71 20.69 -0.17
N GLY A 232 -27.02 21.56 -0.92
CA GLY A 232 -26.23 22.65 -0.36
C GLY A 232 -24.89 22.21 0.28
N PHE A 233 -24.45 20.96 0.10
CA PHE A 233 -23.14 20.48 0.59
C PHE A 233 -21.96 20.88 -0.32
N ARG A 234 -22.20 21.75 -1.31
CA ARG A 234 -21.21 22.27 -2.26
C ARG A 234 -20.85 23.74 -2.05
N SER A 235 -21.65 24.46 -1.27
CA SER A 235 -21.55 25.91 -1.08
C SER A 235 -21.80 26.29 0.39
N GLY A 236 -21.38 27.50 0.76
CA GLY A 236 -21.56 28.05 2.11
C GLY A 236 -20.97 27.23 3.28
N PRO A 237 -21.39 27.52 4.53
CA PRO A 237 -20.82 26.93 5.73
C PRO A 237 -20.95 25.40 5.85
N LEU A 238 -22.02 24.82 5.28
CA LEU A 238 -22.20 23.36 5.25
C LEU A 238 -21.15 22.68 4.36
N GLY A 239 -20.86 23.24 3.19
CA GLY A 239 -19.80 22.72 2.32
C GLY A 239 -18.42 22.76 2.97
N VAL A 240 -18.10 23.82 3.73
CA VAL A 240 -16.86 23.90 4.52
C VAL A 240 -16.82 22.82 5.61
N PHE A 241 -17.91 22.63 6.37
CA PHE A 241 -17.99 21.57 7.37
C PHE A 241 -17.76 20.17 6.78
N PHE A 242 -18.40 19.86 5.64
CA PHE A 242 -18.19 18.59 4.94
C PHE A 242 -16.75 18.44 4.42
N GLY A 243 -16.13 19.52 3.95
CA GLY A 243 -14.70 19.51 3.57
C GLY A 243 -13.78 19.19 4.76
N VAL A 244 -14.00 19.81 5.91
CA VAL A 244 -13.23 19.53 7.14
C VAL A 244 -13.40 18.08 7.58
N VAL A 245 -14.62 17.54 7.54
CA VAL A 245 -14.89 16.12 7.79
C VAL A 245 -14.18 15.23 6.76
N GLY A 246 -14.15 15.62 5.49
CA GLY A 246 -13.45 14.93 4.41
C GLY A 246 -11.92 14.87 4.62
N ILE A 247 -11.31 15.96 5.09
CA ILE A 247 -9.88 16.02 5.45
C ILE A 247 -9.58 15.16 6.68
N LEU A 248 -10.41 15.22 7.73
CA LEU A 248 -10.25 14.38 8.92
C LEU A 248 -10.40 12.89 8.60
N LEU A 249 -11.32 12.54 7.69
CA LEU A 249 -11.49 11.19 7.19
C LEU A 249 -10.26 10.75 6.37
N GLY A 250 -9.73 11.60 5.49
CA GLY A 250 -8.47 11.36 4.77
C GLY A 250 -7.27 11.17 5.69
N ALA A 251 -7.16 11.96 6.76
CA ALA A 251 -6.15 11.78 7.80
C ALA A 251 -6.29 10.43 8.53
N CYS A 252 -7.52 9.96 8.74
CA CYS A 252 -7.77 8.61 9.26
C CYS A 252 -7.36 7.51 8.26
N PHE A 253 -7.63 7.70 6.96
CA PHE A 253 -7.14 6.81 5.90
C PHE A 253 -5.61 6.74 5.86
N LEU A 254 -4.90 7.86 5.97
CA LEU A 254 -3.42 7.85 6.04
C LEU A 254 -2.90 6.98 7.20
N ALA A 255 -3.55 7.03 8.37
CA ALA A 255 -3.20 6.15 9.48
C ALA A 255 -3.48 4.66 9.17
N LEU A 256 -4.55 4.36 8.41
CA LEU A 256 -4.79 3.00 7.91
C LEU A 256 -3.74 2.56 6.88
N ASP A 257 -3.32 3.45 6.00
CA ASP A 257 -2.33 3.18 4.96
C ASP A 257 -0.95 2.92 5.56
N PHE A 258 -0.52 3.73 6.53
CA PHE A 258 0.71 3.50 7.28
C PHE A 258 0.67 2.17 8.05
N LYS A 259 -0.48 1.80 8.64
CA LYS A 259 -0.62 0.47 9.24
C LYS A 259 -0.56 -0.67 8.22
N GLN A 260 -1.19 -0.52 7.05
CA GLN A 260 -1.12 -1.54 6.00
C GLN A 260 0.32 -1.74 5.50
N VAL A 261 1.11 -0.66 5.41
CA VAL A 261 2.54 -0.71 5.10
C VAL A 261 3.33 -1.44 6.20
N GLU A 262 3.12 -1.07 7.46
CA GLU A 262 3.81 -1.69 8.60
C GLU A 262 3.48 -3.18 8.73
N ASP A 263 2.19 -3.54 8.71
CA ASP A 263 1.72 -4.93 8.75
C ASP A 263 2.25 -5.72 7.54
N GLY A 264 2.21 -5.14 6.33
CA GLY A 264 2.74 -5.76 5.12
C GLY A 264 4.22 -6.11 5.21
N ILE A 265 5.04 -5.20 5.75
CA ILE A 265 6.47 -5.44 5.96
C ILE A 265 6.70 -6.44 7.11
N ALA A 266 5.95 -6.32 8.22
CA ALA A 266 6.09 -7.19 9.39
C ALA A 266 5.73 -8.66 9.10
N TYR A 267 4.70 -8.89 8.27
CA TYR A 267 4.31 -10.22 7.81
C TYR A 267 5.09 -10.70 6.57
N GLY A 268 6.04 -9.92 6.05
CA GLY A 268 6.90 -10.31 4.94
C GLY A 268 6.15 -10.43 3.60
N ALA A 269 5.20 -9.54 3.34
CA ALA A 269 4.42 -9.50 2.10
C ALA A 269 5.31 -9.45 0.84
N PRO A 270 4.85 -9.93 -0.33
CA PRO A 270 5.60 -9.84 -1.57
C PRO A 270 6.02 -8.42 -1.94
N ARG A 271 7.19 -8.27 -2.58
CA ARG A 271 7.72 -6.98 -3.07
C ARG A 271 6.78 -6.24 -4.05
N GLU A 272 5.83 -6.97 -4.64
CA GLU A 272 4.77 -6.46 -5.50
C GLU A 272 3.72 -5.63 -4.72
N GLU A 273 3.41 -6.00 -3.46
CA GLU A 273 2.38 -5.35 -2.63
C GLU A 273 2.70 -3.89 -2.28
N ALA A 274 3.99 -3.52 -2.31
CA ALA A 274 4.42 -2.13 -2.16
C ALA A 274 3.82 -1.19 -3.22
N TRP A 275 3.38 -1.72 -4.37
CA TRP A 275 2.64 -0.93 -5.37
C TRP A 275 1.20 -0.65 -4.95
N LEU A 276 0.53 -1.60 -4.28
CA LEU A 276 -0.82 -1.37 -3.72
C LEU A 276 -0.78 -0.40 -2.54
N ALA A 277 0.26 -0.49 -1.70
CA ALA A 277 0.51 0.50 -0.65
C ALA A 277 0.70 1.92 -1.22
N ALA A 278 1.54 2.06 -2.27
CA ALA A 278 1.75 3.34 -2.95
C ALA A 278 0.47 3.87 -3.61
N PHE A 279 -0.34 2.99 -4.20
CA PHE A 279 -1.64 3.34 -4.79
C PHE A 279 -2.65 3.85 -3.74
N GLY A 280 -2.78 3.16 -2.60
CA GLY A 280 -3.62 3.59 -1.48
C GLY A 280 -3.19 4.97 -0.92
N LEU A 281 -1.91 5.14 -0.62
CA LEU A 281 -1.35 6.42 -0.19
C LEU A 281 -1.60 7.54 -1.22
N THR A 282 -1.48 7.24 -2.51
CA THR A 282 -1.75 8.20 -3.59
C THR A 282 -3.23 8.60 -3.61
N LEU A 283 -4.16 7.65 -3.56
CA LEU A 283 -5.61 7.91 -3.48
C LEU A 283 -5.95 8.79 -2.27
N THR A 284 -5.42 8.47 -1.10
CA THR A 284 -5.68 9.23 0.13
C THR A 284 -5.12 10.65 0.06
N LEU A 285 -3.93 10.85 -0.53
CA LEU A 285 -3.36 12.18 -0.74
C LEU A 285 -4.17 13.02 -1.74
N VAL A 286 -4.61 12.41 -2.85
CA VAL A 286 -5.48 13.06 -3.85
C VAL A 286 -6.83 13.45 -3.23
N TRP A 287 -7.41 12.58 -2.40
CA TRP A 287 -8.63 12.87 -1.66
C TRP A 287 -8.47 14.09 -0.74
N ILE A 288 -7.43 14.11 0.09
CA ILE A 288 -7.15 15.23 1.01
C ILE A 288 -6.94 16.54 0.20
N TYR A 289 -6.20 16.46 -0.92
CA TYR A 289 -5.98 17.59 -1.81
C TYR A 289 -7.29 18.17 -2.36
N MET A 290 -8.17 17.32 -2.88
CA MET A 290 -9.47 17.72 -3.43
C MET A 290 -10.37 18.35 -2.36
N GLU A 291 -10.32 17.87 -1.11
CA GLU A 291 -11.10 18.47 -0.02
C GLU A 291 -10.50 19.80 0.47
N PHE A 292 -9.18 19.99 0.50
CA PHE A 292 -8.58 21.31 0.72
C PHE A 292 -8.97 22.29 -0.38
N LEU A 293 -8.86 21.88 -1.64
CA LEU A 293 -9.20 22.69 -2.80
C LEU A 293 -10.70 23.05 -2.80
N ARG A 294 -11.58 22.13 -2.38
CA ARG A 294 -13.01 22.41 -2.12
C ARG A 294 -13.19 23.49 -1.06
N ILE A 295 -12.55 23.36 0.11
CA ILE A 295 -12.68 24.36 1.19
C ILE A 295 -12.21 25.73 0.72
N ILE A 296 -11.04 25.82 0.08
CA ILE A 296 -10.50 27.10 -0.40
C ILE A 296 -11.44 27.72 -1.43
N ALA A 297 -11.93 26.93 -2.39
CA ALA A 297 -12.91 27.40 -3.38
C ALA A 297 -14.19 27.93 -2.73
N ILE A 298 -14.75 27.23 -1.74
CA ILE A 298 -15.95 27.67 -1.03
C ILE A 298 -15.68 28.95 -0.23
N LEU A 299 -14.57 29.05 0.49
CA LEU A 299 -14.26 30.24 1.29
C LEU A 299 -14.12 31.50 0.44
N ASN A 300 -13.52 31.40 -0.76
CA ASN A 300 -13.29 32.53 -1.66
C ASN A 300 -14.46 32.81 -2.64
N SER A 301 -15.54 32.01 -2.61
CA SER A 301 -16.75 32.22 -3.44
C SER A 301 -17.94 32.78 -2.65
N ASN A 302 -17.74 33.13 -1.38
CA ASN A 302 -18.73 33.82 -0.55
C ASN A 302 -18.39 35.32 -0.31
N ASP A 303 -17.34 35.83 -0.96
CA ASP A 303 -16.93 37.24 -1.02
C ASP A 303 -17.28 37.85 -2.41
#